data_AF-A0A2M9N1Y5-F1
#
_entry.id   AF-A0A2M9N1Y5-F1
#
_cell.length_a   1.000
_cell.length_b   1.000
_cell.length_c   1.000
_cell.angle_alpha   90.00
_cell.angle_beta   90.00
_cell.angle_gamma   90.00
#
_symmetry.space_group_name_H-M   'P 1'
#
loop_
_entity.id
_entity.type
_entity.pdbx_description
1 polymer ?
#
loop_
_entity_poly.entity_id
_entity_poly.type
_entity_poly.pdbx_seq_one_letter_code
_entity_poly.pdbx_strand_id
1 'polypeptide(L)'
;MKKIKIALLVLFVLVLLSPFVYVQANKMIYAKKVNAYLLEEERYSKDEIQSVQGVWGVKLPPFYVVVVFKDEPDVEYIYFAHDTIMQFEYRLTPEGKARGITRSKLKHYIPRE
;
A
#
# COMPACT_ATOMS: atom_id res chain seq x y z
N MET A 1 -40.88 22.60 -0.70
CA MET A 1 -40.66 21.21 -0.26
C MET A 1 -39.85 20.35 -1.24
N LYS A 2 -40.18 20.28 -2.55
CA LYS A 2 -39.45 19.43 -3.52
C LYS A 2 -37.95 19.74 -3.61
N LYS A 3 -37.55 21.01 -3.66
CA LYS A 3 -36.13 21.44 -3.68
C LYS A 3 -35.37 21.03 -2.41
N ILE A 4 -36.02 21.15 -1.25
CA ILE A 4 -35.46 20.74 0.05
C ILE A 4 -35.26 19.22 0.10
N LYS A 5 -36.24 18.44 -0.39
CA LYS A 5 -36.12 16.98 -0.48
C LYS A 5 -34.96 16.54 -1.39
N ILE A 6 -34.77 17.23 -2.53
CA ILE A 6 -33.64 16.97 -3.44
C ILE A 6 -32.31 17.30 -2.76
N ALA A 7 -32.22 18.44 -2.08
CA ALA A 7 -31.00 18.82 -1.36
C ALA A 7 -30.64 17.81 -0.24
N LEU A 8 -31.63 17.33 0.51
CA LEU A 8 -31.43 16.30 1.53
C LEU A 8 -31.00 14.96 0.93
N LEU A 9 -31.56 14.57 -0.22
CA LEU A 9 -31.15 13.35 -0.93
C LEU A 9 -29.69 13.45 -1.40
N VAL A 10 -29.29 14.59 -1.97
CA VAL A 10 -27.90 14.83 -2.40
C VAL A 10 -26.97 14.77 -1.20
N LEU A 11 -27.32 15.43 -0.08
CA LEU A 11 -26.51 15.38 1.14
C LEU A 11 -26.38 13.94 1.66
N PHE A 12 -27.47 13.18 1.67
CA PHE A 12 -27.46 11.79 2.09
C PHE A 12 -26.54 10.93 1.21
N VAL A 13 -26.60 11.10 -0.11
CA VAL A 13 -25.69 10.41 -1.05
C VAL A 13 -24.22 10.78 -0.79
N LEU A 14 -23.92 12.07 -0.56
CA LEU A 14 -22.55 12.51 -0.24
C LEU A 14 -22.03 11.88 1.06
N VAL A 15 -22.87 11.79 2.09
CA VAL A 15 -22.50 11.13 3.35
C VAL A 15 -22.22 9.64 3.13
N LEU A 16 -23.05 8.95 2.35
CA LEU A 16 -22.85 7.53 2.03
C LEU A 16 -21.58 7.27 1.22
N LEU A 17 -21.15 8.21 0.38
CA LEU A 17 -19.90 8.08 -0.39
C LEU A 17 -18.64 8.38 0.42
N SER A 18 -18.77 9.08 1.56
CA SER A 18 -17.61 9.50 2.36
C SER A 18 -16.66 8.36 2.79
N PRO A 19 -17.12 7.15 3.18
CA PRO A 19 -16.20 6.08 3.56
C PRO A 19 -15.41 5.54 2.37
N PHE A 20 -16.04 5.47 1.19
CA PHE A 20 -15.37 5.03 -0.04
C PHE A 20 -14.26 6.01 -0.44
N VAL A 21 -14.56 7.31 -0.40
CA VAL A 21 -13.57 8.36 -0.67
C VAL A 21 -12.43 8.29 0.35
N TYR A 22 -12.74 8.13 1.64
CA TYR A 22 -11.73 7.99 2.70
C TYR A 22 -10.76 6.84 2.43
N VAL A 23 -11.26 5.65 2.09
CA VAL A 23 -10.43 4.47 1.83
C VAL A 23 -9.52 4.69 0.61
N GLN A 24 -10.08 5.19 -0.49
CA GLN A 24 -9.34 5.37 -1.73
C GLN A 24 -8.28 6.48 -1.60
N ALA A 25 -8.61 7.58 -0.91
CA ALA A 25 -7.67 8.65 -0.62
C ALA A 25 -6.49 8.15 0.23
N ASN A 26 -6.76 7.42 1.32
CA ASN A 26 -5.70 6.89 2.18
C ASN A 26 -4.79 5.91 1.44
N LYS A 27 -5.34 4.97 0.66
CA LYS A 27 -4.53 4.07 -0.18
C LYS A 27 -3.57 4.84 -1.08
N MET A 28 -4.05 5.89 -1.75
CA MET A 28 -3.21 6.73 -2.62
C MET A 28 -2.15 7.50 -1.82
N ILE A 29 -2.51 8.08 -0.68
CA ILE A 29 -1.59 8.86 0.17
C ILE A 29 -0.44 7.98 0.66
N TYR A 30 -0.74 6.80 1.22
CA TYR A 30 0.29 5.91 1.74
C TYR A 30 1.18 5.36 0.62
N ALA A 31 0.62 4.98 -0.52
CA ALA A 31 1.41 4.55 -1.68
C ALA A 31 2.38 5.66 -2.14
N LYS A 32 1.92 6.92 -2.19
CA LYS A 32 2.79 8.06 -2.52
C LYS A 32 3.90 8.28 -1.50
N LYS A 33 3.60 8.19 -0.20
CA LYS A 33 4.60 8.30 0.87
C LYS A 33 5.70 7.25 0.72
N VAL A 34 5.31 5.97 0.58
CA VAL A 34 6.29 4.88 0.43
C VAL A 34 7.06 5.00 -0.88
N ASN A 35 6.40 5.38 -1.98
CA ASN A 35 7.09 5.61 -3.25
C ASN A 35 8.13 6.75 -3.14
N ALA A 36 7.79 7.85 -2.46
CA ALA A 36 8.74 8.94 -2.23
C ALA A 36 9.94 8.45 -1.39
N TYR A 37 9.69 7.75 -0.29
CA TYR A 37 10.74 7.12 0.53
C TYR A 37 11.66 6.21 -0.28
N LEU A 38 11.11 5.32 -1.11
CA LEU A 38 11.91 4.40 -1.92
C LEU A 38 12.82 5.15 -2.93
N LEU A 39 12.31 6.22 -3.54
CA LEU A 39 13.05 6.97 -4.56
C LEU A 39 14.04 7.98 -3.97
N GLU A 40 13.66 8.65 -2.89
CA GLU A 40 14.39 9.80 -2.35
C GLU A 40 15.35 9.39 -1.22
N GLU A 41 14.91 8.48 -0.35
CA GLU A 41 15.68 8.04 0.82
C GLU A 41 16.47 6.76 0.50
N GLU A 42 15.80 5.70 0.05
CA GLU A 42 16.44 4.42 -0.30
C GLU A 42 17.14 4.42 -1.67
N ARG A 43 16.98 5.50 -2.44
CA ARG A 43 17.65 5.72 -3.74
C ARG A 43 17.42 4.65 -4.80
N TYR A 44 16.29 3.92 -4.72
CA TYR A 44 15.84 3.10 -5.84
C TYR A 44 15.52 3.96 -7.05
N SER A 45 15.80 3.44 -8.24
CA SER A 45 15.31 4.01 -9.47
C SER A 45 13.85 3.62 -9.71
N LYS A 46 13.13 4.43 -10.49
CA LYS A 46 11.74 4.11 -10.86
C LYS A 46 11.63 2.82 -11.67
N ASP A 47 12.68 2.45 -12.40
CA ASP A 47 12.70 1.24 -13.20
C ASP A 47 13.05 -0.03 -12.40
N GLU A 48 13.54 0.07 -11.17
CA GLU A 48 13.70 -1.07 -10.26
C GLU A 48 12.38 -1.47 -9.59
N ILE A 49 11.46 -0.52 -9.44
CA ILE A 49 10.18 -0.74 -8.76
C ILE A 49 9.13 -1.21 -9.78
N GLN A 50 8.53 -2.38 -9.56
CA GLN A 50 7.45 -2.88 -10.40
C GLN A 50 6.12 -2.25 -10.01
N SER A 51 5.81 -2.19 -8.71
CA SER A 51 4.58 -1.53 -8.24
C SER A 51 4.67 -1.07 -6.78
N VAL A 52 3.91 -0.02 -6.46
CA VAL A 52 3.68 0.47 -5.09
C VAL A 52 2.18 0.66 -4.91
N GLN A 53 1.54 -0.19 -4.11
CA GLN A 53 0.09 -0.23 -3.99
C GLN A 53 -0.36 -0.05 -2.54
N GLY A 54 -1.16 0.98 -2.29
CA GLY A 54 -1.84 1.15 -1.01
C GLY A 54 -2.98 0.17 -0.88
N VAL A 55 -3.02 -0.56 0.22
CA VAL A 55 -4.02 -1.58 0.53
C VAL A 55 -4.75 -1.17 1.80
N TRP A 56 -6.07 -1.34 1.80
CA TRP A 56 -6.89 -1.29 3.00
C TRP A 56 -7.24 -2.72 3.40
N GLY A 57 -6.89 -3.10 4.62
CA GLY A 57 -7.07 -4.45 5.14
C GLY A 57 -7.59 -4.45 6.57
N VAL A 58 -7.88 -5.65 7.05
CA VAL A 58 -8.42 -5.89 8.39
C VAL A 58 -7.31 -5.94 9.46
N LYS A 59 -6.05 -6.10 9.05
CA LYS A 59 -4.88 -6.11 9.96
C LYS A 59 -4.56 -4.69 10.43
N LEU A 60 -4.00 -4.54 11.64
CA LEU A 60 -3.54 -3.26 12.17
C LEU A 60 -2.07 -2.99 11.80
N PRO A 61 -1.71 -1.78 11.33
CA PRO A 61 -2.60 -0.68 10.93
C PRO A 61 -3.46 -1.01 9.69
N PRO A 62 -4.69 -0.45 9.59
CA PRO A 62 -5.68 -0.84 8.57
C PRO A 62 -5.25 -0.48 7.14
N PHE A 63 -4.28 0.43 6.99
CA PHE A 63 -3.66 0.72 5.72
C PHE A 63 -2.23 0.21 5.71
N TYR A 64 -1.77 -0.29 4.58
CA TYR A 64 -0.37 -0.64 4.38
C TYR A 64 -0.06 -0.52 2.90
N VAL A 65 1.22 -0.60 2.55
CA VAL A 65 1.67 -0.53 1.16
C VAL A 65 2.34 -1.83 0.80
N VAL A 66 1.96 -2.39 -0.34
CA VAL A 66 2.64 -3.53 -0.96
C VAL A 66 3.54 -2.99 -2.04
N VAL A 67 4.81 -3.35 -1.96
CA VAL A 67 5.85 -3.01 -2.93
C VAL A 67 6.33 -4.30 -3.58
N VAL A 68 6.42 -4.29 -4.91
CA VAL A 68 7.02 -5.36 -5.70
C VAL A 68 8.16 -4.76 -6.51
N PHE A 69 9.33 -5.37 -6.45
CA PHE A 69 10.51 -4.98 -7.22
C PHE A 69 10.60 -5.84 -8.48
N LYS A 70 11.14 -5.29 -9.58
CA LYS A 70 11.16 -5.98 -10.88
C LYS A 70 12.04 -7.22 -10.91
N ASP A 71 13.11 -7.24 -10.12
CA ASP A 71 14.03 -8.36 -10.02
C ASP A 71 13.61 -9.40 -8.98
N GLU A 72 12.56 -9.12 -8.19
CA GLU A 72 11.92 -10.02 -7.24
C GLU A 72 10.38 -10.01 -7.38
N PRO A 73 9.82 -10.35 -8.57
CA PRO A 73 8.39 -10.20 -8.85
C PRO A 73 7.47 -11.13 -8.03
N ASP A 74 8.06 -12.13 -7.38
CA ASP A 74 7.38 -13.13 -6.56
C ASP A 74 7.46 -12.84 -5.05
N VAL A 75 7.91 -11.63 -4.70
CA VAL A 75 8.04 -11.16 -3.33
C VAL A 75 7.28 -9.85 -3.19
N GLU A 76 6.31 -9.86 -2.28
CA GLU A 76 5.57 -8.69 -1.85
C GLU A 76 6.16 -8.14 -0.56
N TYR A 77 6.74 -6.95 -0.60
CA TYR A 77 7.25 -6.25 0.58
C TYR A 77 6.18 -5.34 1.17
N ILE A 78 5.94 -5.47 2.47
CA ILE A 78 4.85 -4.77 3.19
C ILE A 78 5.45 -3.63 4.00
N TYR A 79 5.00 -2.41 3.71
CA TYR A 79 5.40 -1.20 4.40
C TYR A 79 4.23 -0.58 5.17
N PHE A 80 4.55 0.00 6.32
CA PHE A 80 3.67 0.93 7.02
C PHE A 80 4.20 2.35 6.84
N ALA A 81 3.29 3.33 6.77
CA ALA A 81 3.61 4.75 6.56
C ALA A 81 2.67 5.68 7.37
N HIS A 82 2.26 5.23 8.56
CA HIS A 82 1.35 5.99 9.45
C HIS A 82 2.11 7.13 10.11
N ASP A 83 3.16 6.81 10.87
CA ASP A 83 4.05 7.78 11.53
C ASP A 83 5.43 7.77 10.86
N THR A 84 6.13 6.63 10.96
CA THR A 84 7.39 6.37 10.26
C THR A 84 7.17 5.40 9.11
N ILE A 85 7.99 5.53 8.07
CA ILE A 85 8.00 4.58 6.97
C ILE A 85 8.90 3.42 7.37
N MET A 86 8.35 2.20 7.38
CA MET A 86 9.12 1.02 7.76
C MET A 86 8.65 -0.23 7.01
N GLN A 87 9.59 -1.08 6.64
CA GLN A 87 9.29 -2.42 6.15
C GLN A 87 8.88 -3.29 7.33
N PHE A 88 7.66 -3.82 7.29
CA PHE A 88 7.10 -4.66 8.33
C PHE A 88 7.34 -6.15 8.03
N GLU A 89 6.96 -6.61 6.85
CA GLU A 89 6.96 -8.04 6.52
C GLU A 89 7.21 -8.22 5.02
N TYR A 90 7.48 -9.45 4.60
CA TYR A 90 7.41 -9.85 3.20
C TYR A 90 6.45 -11.05 3.06
N ARG A 91 5.84 -11.19 1.89
CA ARG A 91 5.05 -12.37 1.52
C ARG A 91 5.56 -12.92 0.20
N LEU A 92 5.67 -14.24 0.13
CA LEU A 92 5.96 -14.91 -1.12
C LEU A 92 4.65 -15.26 -1.84
N THR A 93 4.63 -15.04 -3.14
CA THR A 93 3.59 -15.59 -4.02
C THR A 93 3.61 -17.12 -3.97
N PRO A 94 2.53 -17.82 -4.37
CA PRO A 94 2.54 -19.28 -4.49
C PRO A 94 3.72 -19.81 -5.33
N GLU A 95 4.06 -19.12 -6.41
CA GLU A 95 5.18 -19.42 -7.30
C GLU A 95 6.52 -19.21 -6.61
N GLY A 96 6.69 -18.11 -5.88
CA GLY A 96 7.88 -17.83 -5.07
C GLY A 96 8.13 -18.90 -4.01
N LYS A 97 7.05 -19.39 -3.36
CA LYS A 97 7.13 -20.51 -2.40
C LYS A 97 7.52 -21.81 -3.10
N ALA A 98 6.90 -22.13 -4.24
CA ALA A 98 7.16 -23.36 -4.98
C ALA A 98 8.63 -23.46 -5.46
N ARG A 99 9.26 -22.32 -5.76
CA ARG A 99 10.69 -22.24 -6.13
C ARG A 99 11.66 -22.26 -4.94
N GLY A 100 11.15 -22.34 -3.71
CA GLY A 100 11.96 -22.43 -2.51
C GLY A 100 12.75 -21.15 -2.21
N ILE A 101 12.17 -19.97 -2.49
CA ILE A 101 12.78 -18.69 -2.08
C ILE A 101 12.83 -18.64 -0.56
N THR A 102 14.02 -18.40 -0.02
CA THR A 102 14.27 -18.25 1.41
C THR A 102 14.58 -16.80 1.74
N ARG A 103 14.35 -16.38 2.99
CA ARG A 103 14.65 -15.02 3.47
C ARG A 103 16.07 -14.55 3.14
N SER A 104 17.04 -15.45 3.22
CA SER A 104 18.46 -15.18 2.91
C SER A 104 18.73 -14.77 1.46
N LYS A 105 17.79 -15.01 0.55
CA LYS A 105 17.90 -14.66 -0.88
C LYS A 105 17.18 -13.37 -1.24
N LEU A 106 16.47 -12.75 -0.28
CA LEU A 106 15.71 -11.54 -0.50
C LEU A 106 16.63 -10.33 -0.50
N LYS A 107 16.72 -9.65 -1.64
CA LYS A 107 17.60 -8.49 -1.83
C LYS A 107 17.09 -7.23 -1.15
N HIS A 108 15.77 -7.05 -1.14
CA HIS A 108 15.14 -5.84 -0.62
C HIS A 108 14.55 -6.01 0.78
N TYR A 109 14.84 -7.15 1.44
CA TYR A 109 14.40 -7.37 2.79
C TYR A 109 15.26 -6.59 3.79
N ILE A 110 14.63 -5.71 4.57
CA ILE A 110 15.29 -4.91 5.59
C ILE A 110 15.07 -5.60 6.94
N PRO A 111 16.12 -6.14 7.60
CA PRO A 111 16.00 -6.71 8.92
C PRO A 111 15.56 -5.65 9.92
N ARG A 112 14.61 -6.00 10.80
CA ARG A 112 14.33 -5.19 11.98
C ARG A 112 15.32 -5.58 13.08
N GLU A 113 15.98 -4.58 13.65
CA GLU A 113 16.74 -4.71 14.91
C GLU A 113 15.80 -4.95 16.10
#